data_AF-A0A9Q0TV50-F1
#
_entry.id   AF-A0A9Q0TV50-F1
#
_cell.length_a   1.000
_cell.length_b   1.000
_cell.length_c   1.000
_cell.angle_alpha   90.00
_cell.angle_beta   90.00
_cell.angle_gamma   90.00
#
_symmetry.space_group_name_H-M   'P 1'
#
loop_
_entity.id
_entity.type
_entity.pdbx_description
1 polymer ?
#
loop_
_entity_poly.entity_id
_entity_poly.type
_entity_poly.pdbx_seq_one_letter_code
_entity_poly.pdbx_strand_id
1 'polypeptide(L)'
;MMWVSKHQEDVLSFSTSSATKGNSATEPYIVAHNMLLSHGTVADIYRKKYKAKQQGSLGISLDVIWFEPATNTTDDTEATQRAQDFQLGWYL
;
A
#
# COMPACT_ATOMS: atom_id res chain seq x y z
N MET A 1 -29.37 17.36 3.19
CA MET A 1 -28.50 18.45 2.72
C MET A 1 -27.23 18.40 3.57
N MET A 2 -26.18 17.72 3.09
CA MET A 2 -24.94 17.57 3.86
C MET A 2 -23.85 18.33 3.10
N TRP A 3 -23.44 19.44 3.68
CA TRP A 3 -22.27 20.21 3.27
C TRP A 3 -21.02 19.43 3.68
N VAL A 4 -20.14 19.12 2.74
CA VAL A 4 -18.75 18.80 3.05
C VAL A 4 -17.89 19.88 2.42
N SER A 5 -17.45 20.82 3.26
CA SER A 5 -16.36 21.73 2.96
C SER A 5 -15.11 21.17 3.60
N LYS A 6 -14.21 20.63 2.78
CA LYS A 6 -12.77 20.78 2.99
C LYS A 6 -12.03 20.44 1.70
N HIS A 7 -11.44 21.47 1.11
CA HIS A 7 -10.24 21.33 0.30
C HIS A 7 -9.17 20.59 1.11
N GLN A 8 -8.59 19.56 0.51
CA GLN A 8 -7.33 18.97 0.95
C GLN A 8 -6.51 18.71 -0.32
N GLU A 9 -6.11 19.81 -0.97
CA GLU A 9 -4.90 19.80 -1.79
C GLU A 9 -3.75 19.73 -0.79
N ASP A 10 -3.21 18.53 -0.59
CA ASP A 10 -1.86 18.24 -0.09
C ASP A 10 -1.81 16.74 0.28
N VAL A 11 -2.04 15.87 -0.71
CA VAL A 11 -1.50 14.51 -0.63
C VAL A 11 0.01 14.65 -0.77
N LEU A 12 0.75 14.36 0.29
CA LEU A 12 2.20 14.31 0.25
C LEU A 12 2.60 13.31 -0.83
N SER A 13 2.97 13.82 -2.01
CA SER A 13 3.61 13.04 -3.06
C SER A 13 4.79 12.29 -2.45
N PHE A 14 5.00 11.03 -2.85
CA PHE A 14 6.25 10.33 -2.62
C PHE A 14 7.35 11.10 -3.37
N SER A 15 7.86 12.15 -2.72
CA SER A 15 8.99 12.92 -3.19
C SER A 15 10.18 11.98 -3.15
N THR A 16 10.75 11.70 -4.32
CA THR A 16 12.09 11.15 -4.42
C THR A 16 13.06 12.22 -3.96
N SER A 17 13.13 12.43 -2.66
CA SER A 17 14.32 13.05 -2.08
C SER A 17 15.48 12.20 -2.56
N SER A 18 16.41 12.78 -3.30
CA SER A 18 17.72 12.18 -3.57
C SER A 18 18.37 11.93 -2.21
N ALA A 19 18.06 10.79 -1.61
CA ALA A 19 18.58 10.41 -0.31
C ALA A 19 20.09 10.26 -0.47
N THR A 20 20.85 10.93 0.38
CA THR A 20 22.32 10.88 0.35
C THR A 20 22.87 9.51 0.80
N LYS A 21 21.98 8.60 1.23
CA LYS A 21 22.25 7.22 1.62
C LYS A 21 21.07 6.33 1.23
N GLY A 22 21.38 5.10 0.82
CA GLY A 22 20.40 4.10 0.43
C GLY A 22 20.33 3.87 -1.08
N ASN A 23 19.52 2.91 -1.49
CA ASN A 23 19.30 2.56 -2.89
C ASN A 23 17.81 2.36 -3.14
N SER A 24 17.20 3.38 -3.74
CA SER A 24 15.77 3.41 -4.05
C SER A 24 15.33 2.32 -5.04
N ALA A 25 16.26 1.70 -5.78
CA ALA A 25 15.95 0.59 -6.67
C ALA A 25 15.91 -0.77 -5.97
N THR A 26 16.37 -0.88 -4.71
CA THR A 26 16.45 -2.17 -4.00
C THR A 26 15.80 -2.15 -2.63
N GLU A 27 15.98 -1.08 -1.86
CA GLU A 27 15.52 -1.00 -0.47
C GLU A 27 14.00 -1.06 -0.32
N PRO A 28 13.17 -0.45 -1.19
CA PRO A 28 11.72 -0.58 -1.09
C PRO A 28 11.24 -2.03 -1.14
N TYR A 29 11.85 -2.86 -1.99
CA TYR A 29 11.52 -4.29 -2.11
C TYR A 29 11.93 -5.09 -0.86
N ILE A 30 13.10 -4.77 -0.29
CA ILE A 30 13.58 -5.39 0.95
C ILE A 30 12.64 -5.06 2.12
N VAL A 31 12.20 -3.81 2.23
CA VAL A 31 11.27 -3.38 3.27
C VAL A 31 9.91 -4.05 3.10
N ALA A 32 9.34 -4.04 1.89
CA ALA A 32 8.06 -4.68 1.59
C ALA A 32 8.08 -6.19 1.93
N HIS A 33 9.15 -6.89 1.56
CA HIS A 33 9.33 -8.30 1.87
C HIS A 33 9.31 -8.57 3.39
N ASN A 34 10.08 -7.80 4.17
CA ASN A 34 10.12 -7.96 5.62
C ASN A 34 8.79 -7.57 6.29
N MET A 35 8.07 -6.60 5.74
CA MET A 35 6.74 -6.22 6.21
C MET A 35 5.75 -7.38 6.07
N LEU A 36 5.73 -8.06 4.92
CA LEU A 36 4.88 -9.24 4.69
C LEU A 36 5.24 -10.40 5.62
N LEU A 37 6.53 -10.70 5.80
CA LEU A 37 6.99 -11.73 6.74
C LEU A 37 6.58 -11.42 8.18
N SER A 38 6.75 -10.16 8.59
CA SER A 38 6.38 -9.69 9.93
C SER A 38 4.86 -9.80 10.14
N HIS A 39 4.06 -9.36 9.17
CA HIS A 39 2.61 -9.46 9.22
C HIS A 39 2.16 -10.93 9.30
N GLY A 40 2.69 -11.80 8.45
CA GLY A 40 2.39 -13.24 8.46
C GLY A 40 2.74 -13.91 9.79
N THR A 41 3.88 -13.54 10.38
CA THR A 41 4.30 -14.05 11.69
C THR A 41 3.34 -13.61 12.81
N VAL A 42 2.98 -12.33 12.85
CA VAL A 42 2.02 -11.81 13.85
C VAL A 42 0.64 -12.42 13.65
N ALA A 43 0.20 -12.61 12.41
CA ALA A 43 -1.07 -13.27 12.10
C ALA A 43 -1.11 -14.73 12.59
N ASP A 44 -0.03 -15.47 12.41
CA ASP A 44 0.08 -16.83 12.94
C ASP A 44 0.05 -16.87 14.47
N ILE A 45 0.79 -15.97 15.14
CA ILE A 45 0.78 -15.84 16.60
C ILE A 45 -0.61 -15.48 17.11
N TYR A 46 -1.28 -14.50 16.47
CA TYR A 46 -2.63 -14.08 16.82
C TYR A 46 -3.61 -15.25 16.75
N ARG A 47 -3.60 -15.96 15.62
CA ARG A 47 -4.45 -17.13 15.39
C ARG A 47 -4.22 -18.23 16.43
N LYS A 48 -2.97 -18.53 16.76
CA LYS A 48 -2.61 -19.63 17.68
C LYS A 48 -2.84 -19.29 19.15
N LYS A 49 -2.54 -18.07 19.58
CA LYS A 49 -2.48 -17.72 21.01
C LYS A 49 -3.63 -16.85 21.50
N TYR A 50 -4.20 -16.01 20.63
CA TYR A 50 -5.07 -14.91 21.07
C TYR A 50 -6.49 -15.01 20.50
N LYS A 51 -6.67 -15.53 19.28
CA LYS A 51 -7.96 -15.58 18.57
C LYS A 51 -9.06 -16.27 19.38
N ALA A 52 -8.79 -17.41 20.00
CA ALA A 52 -9.80 -18.14 20.78
C ALA A 52 -10.32 -17.35 22.00
N LYS A 53 -9.44 -16.57 22.64
CA LYS A 53 -9.78 -15.78 23.83
C LYS A 53 -10.40 -14.43 23.47
N GLN A 54 -9.81 -13.72 22.49
CA GLN A 54 -10.20 -12.37 22.14
C GLN A 54 -11.34 -12.30 21.12
N GLN A 55 -11.48 -13.34 20.30
CA GLN A 55 -12.50 -13.47 19.24
C GLN A 55 -12.50 -12.34 18.19
N GLY A 56 -11.53 -11.43 18.23
CA GLY A 56 -11.37 -10.33 17.27
C GLY A 56 -10.74 -10.75 15.94
N SER A 57 -10.45 -9.78 15.08
CA SER A 57 -9.83 -9.98 13.76
C SER A 57 -8.51 -9.22 13.66
N LEU A 58 -7.59 -9.73 12.84
CA LEU A 58 -6.33 -9.09 12.49
C LEU A 58 -6.29 -8.89 10.98
N GLY A 59 -5.91 -7.70 10.53
CA GLY A 59 -5.71 -7.37 9.13
C GLY A 59 -4.55 -6.39 8.96
N ILE A 60 -4.31 -5.99 7.71
CA ILE A 60 -3.34 -4.96 7.33
C ILE A 60 -4.10 -3.78 6.71
N SER A 61 -3.68 -2.55 7.00
CA SER A 61 -4.24 -1.34 6.38
C SER A 61 -3.20 -0.78 5.41
N LEU A 62 -3.62 -0.50 4.18
CA LEU A 62 -2.77 0.00 3.12
C LEU A 62 -3.33 1.34 2.63
N ASP A 63 -2.45 2.33 2.48
CA ASP A 63 -2.79 3.59 1.83
C ASP A 63 -2.57 3.42 0.32
N VAL A 64 -3.62 3.69 -0.46
CA VAL A 64 -3.63 3.44 -1.91
C VAL A 64 -4.23 4.62 -2.65
N ILE A 65 -3.67 4.90 -3.82
CA ILE A 65 -4.15 5.90 -4.76
C ILE A 65 -4.95 5.17 -5.83
N TRP A 66 -6.11 5.72 -6.18
CA TRP A 66 -6.85 5.26 -7.34
C TRP A 66 -6.24 5.87 -8.60
N PHE A 67 -5.77 5.01 -9.52
CA PHE A 67 -5.25 5.43 -10.81
C PHE A 67 -6.33 5.31 -11.88
N GLU A 68 -6.43 6.33 -12.74
CA GLU A 68 -7.31 6.37 -13.91
C GLU A 68 -6.44 6.49 -15.18
N PRO A 69 -6.81 5.83 -16.30
CA PRO A 69 -6.04 5.95 -17.54
C PRO A 69 -6.12 7.36 -18.11
N ALA A 70 -5.00 7.86 -18.64
CA ALA A 70 -4.94 9.20 -19.22
C ALA A 70 -5.78 9.32 -20.51
N THR A 71 -5.87 8.24 -21.28
CA THR A 71 -6.70 8.12 -22.49
C THR A 71 -7.35 6.74 -22.58
N ASN A 72 -8.27 6.56 -23.54
CA ASN A 72 -8.93 5.27 -23.81
C ASN A 72 -8.06 4.28 -24.62
N THR A 73 -6.75 4.48 -24.66
CA THR A 73 -5.84 3.56 -25.34
C THR A 73 -5.59 2.32 -24.48
N THR A 74 -5.25 1.21 -25.13
CA THR A 74 -4.85 -0.01 -24.43
C THR A 74 -3.61 0.24 -23.57
N ASP A 75 -2.63 0.99 -24.09
CA ASP A 75 -1.37 1.29 -23.39
C ASP A 75 -1.60 2.02 -22.06
N ASP A 76 -2.48 3.03 -22.04
CA ASP A 76 -2.81 3.76 -20.82
C ASP A 76 -3.61 2.92 -19.83
N THR A 77 -4.51 2.06 -20.34
CA THR A 77 -5.25 1.11 -19.48
C THR A 77 -4.30 0.13 -18.80
N GLU A 78 -3.33 -0.42 -19.54
CA GLU A 78 -2.32 -1.30 -18.98
C GLU A 78 -1.36 -0.55 -18.04
N ALA A 79 -1.03 0.71 -18.34
CA ALA A 79 -0.20 1.53 -17.47
C ALA A 79 -0.88 1.80 -16.12
N THR A 80 -2.18 2.09 -16.13
CA THR A 80 -3.00 2.21 -14.92
C THR A 80 -2.99 0.92 -14.11
N GLN A 81 -3.15 -0.23 -14.76
CA GLN A 81 -3.09 -1.51 -14.05
C GLN A 81 -1.71 -1.75 -13.42
N ARG A 82 -0.62 -1.49 -14.16
CA ARG A 82 0.74 -1.60 -13.63
C ARG A 82 0.97 -0.68 -12.42
N ALA A 83 0.43 0.54 -12.44
CA ALA A 83 0.53 1.45 -11.32
C ALA A 83 -0.23 0.94 -10.07
N GLN A 84 -1.43 0.40 -10.26
CA GLN A 84 -2.20 -0.25 -9.18
C GLN A 84 -1.47 -1.48 -8.63
N ASP A 85 -0.94 -2.34 -9.50
CA ASP A 85 -0.20 -3.55 -9.11
C ASP A 85 1.07 -3.20 -8.32
N PHE A 86 1.76 -2.13 -8.72
CA PHE A 86 2.97 -1.68 -8.05
C PHE A 86 2.72 -1.01 -6.70
N GLN A 87 1.59 -0.30 -6.54
CA GLN A 87 1.26 0.34 -5.26
C GLN A 87 0.63 -0.65 -4.27
N LEU A 88 -0.34 -1.44 -4.74
CA LEU A 88 -1.19 -2.31 -3.92
C LEU A 88 -0.92 -3.79 -4.15
N GLY A 89 -0.82 -4.21 -5.41
CA GLY A 89 -0.79 -5.62 -5.80
C GLY A 89 0.31 -6.45 -5.13
N TRP A 90 1.50 -5.90 -4.93
CA TRP A 90 2.59 -6.58 -4.22
C TRP A 90 2.37 -6.84 -2.71
N TYR A 91 1.31 -6.29 -2.09
CA TYR A 91 0.96 -6.53 -0.68
C TYR A 91 -0.28 -7.42 -0.48
N LEU A 92 -1.10 -7.63 -1.51
CA LEU A 92 -2.33 -8.42 -1.47
C LEU A 92 -2.10 -9.86 -1.92
#